data_AF-A0A0E0PXW8-F1
#
_entry.id   AF-A0A0E0PXW8-F1
#
_cell.length_a   1.000
_cell.length_b   1.000
_cell.length_c   1.000
_cell.angle_alpha   90.00
_cell.angle_beta   90.00
_cell.angle_gamma   90.00
#
_symmetry.space_group_name_H-M   'P 1'
#
loop_
_entity.id
_entity.type
_entity.pdbx_description
1 polymer ?
#
loop_
_entity_poly.entity_id
_entity_poly.type
_entity_poly.pdbx_seq_one_letter_code
_entity_poly.pdbx_strand_id
1 'polypeptide(L)'
;MVQHQGRYPAPPSAFPYSGLECSGTILGLGPNVCALLSGGKYAEKVVVLVEQLLSVPDGVSLTDAAGLPEVACTIWSTAWRIVLVR
;
A
#
# COMPACT_ATOMS: atom_id res chain seq x y z
N MET A 1 -12.67 -11.41 -4.29
CA MET A 1 -11.75 -11.10 -3.18
C MET A 1 -11.86 -12.17 -2.11
N VAL A 2 -10.78 -12.92 -1.85
CA VAL A 2 -10.78 -14.12 -0.97
C VAL A 2 -11.00 -13.76 0.51
N GLN A 3 -10.48 -12.62 0.96
CA GLN A 3 -10.71 -12.08 2.31
C GLN A 3 -12.17 -11.71 2.56
N HIS A 4 -12.85 -11.07 1.59
CA HIS A 4 -14.28 -10.74 1.70
C HIS A 4 -15.16 -12.00 1.80
N GLN A 5 -14.70 -13.14 1.27
CA GLN A 5 -15.39 -14.44 1.40
C GLN A 5 -15.07 -15.16 2.72
N GLY A 6 -14.29 -14.55 3.62
CA GLY A 6 -13.86 -15.14 4.89
C GLY A 6 -12.80 -16.24 4.75
N ARG A 7 -12.28 -16.48 3.55
CA ARG A 7 -11.33 -17.56 3.25
C ARG A 7 -9.86 -17.15 3.40
N TYR A 8 -9.61 -15.87 3.64
CA TYR A 8 -8.28 -15.32 3.87
C TYR A 8 -8.35 -14.35 5.06
N PRO A 9 -8.29 -14.86 6.30
CA PRO A 9 -8.32 -14.00 7.47
C PRO A 9 -7.06 -13.12 7.54
N ALA A 10 -7.23 -11.88 7.95
CA ALA A 10 -6.10 -10.99 8.21
C ALA A 10 -5.24 -11.56 9.37
N PRO A 11 -3.91 -11.35 9.35
CA PRO A 11 -3.06 -11.67 10.49
C PRO A 11 -3.56 -10.99 11.78
N PRO A 12 -3.36 -11.58 12.98
CA PRO A 12 -3.85 -11.02 14.24
C PRO A 12 -3.34 -9.60 14.54
N SER A 13 -2.18 -9.24 14.01
CA SER A 13 -1.54 -7.93 14.19
C SER A 13 -1.94 -6.89 13.13
N ALA A 14 -2.73 -7.28 12.13
CA ALA A 14 -3.10 -6.43 11.00
C ALA A 14 -4.50 -5.82 11.20
N PHE A 15 -4.79 -4.76 10.46
CA PHE A 15 -6.15 -4.22 10.42
C PHE A 15 -7.12 -5.25 9.82
N PRO A 16 -8.30 -5.46 10.41
CA PRO A 16 -9.23 -6.52 9.97
C PRO A 16 -9.90 -6.21 8.62
N TYR A 17 -9.87 -4.95 8.20
CA TYR A 17 -10.51 -4.48 6.98
C TYR A 17 -9.61 -4.69 5.74
N SER A 18 -10.23 -4.97 4.60
CA SER A 18 -9.53 -5.25 3.33
C SER A 18 -8.78 -4.02 2.77
N GLY A 19 -7.88 -4.29 1.83
CA GLY A 19 -7.19 -3.28 1.02
C GLY A 19 -5.79 -2.97 1.49
N LEU A 20 -4.81 -3.15 0.61
CA LEU A 20 -3.38 -3.22 0.94
C LEU A 20 -2.56 -2.04 0.43
N GLU A 21 -3.13 -1.11 -0.32
CA GLU A 21 -2.37 0.01 -0.88
C GLU A 21 -3.26 1.21 -1.07
N CYS A 22 -2.75 2.43 -0.91
CA CYS A 22 -3.52 3.64 -1.18
C CYS A 22 -2.65 4.74 -1.75
N SER A 23 -3.31 5.78 -2.27
CA SER A 23 -2.70 7.07 -2.54
C SER A 23 -3.61 8.18 -2.02
N GLY A 24 -3.04 9.36 -1.79
CA GLY A 24 -3.79 10.52 -1.35
C GLY A 24 -2.88 11.67 -0.97
N THR A 25 -3.46 12.65 -0.28
CA THR A 25 -2.77 13.85 0.19
C THR A 25 -2.59 13.78 1.71
N ILE A 26 -1.38 14.07 2.20
CA ILE A 26 -1.14 14.11 3.64
C ILE A 26 -1.95 15.25 4.26
N LEU A 27 -2.86 14.89 5.17
CA LEU A 27 -3.73 15.85 5.84
C LEU A 27 -2.89 16.91 6.59
N GLY A 28 -3.13 18.19 6.29
CA GLY A 28 -2.45 19.31 6.92
C GLY A 28 -1.03 19.60 6.42
N LEU A 29 -0.43 18.72 5.60
CA LEU A 29 0.88 18.97 4.97
C LEU A 29 0.75 19.27 3.47
N GLY A 30 -0.12 18.56 2.75
CA GLY A 30 -0.39 18.82 1.33
C GLY A 30 0.38 18.01 0.28
N PRO A 31 1.52 17.32 0.55
CA PRO A 31 2.13 16.42 -0.43
C PRO A 31 1.23 15.24 -0.79
N ASN A 32 1.28 14.88 -2.07
CA ASN A 32 0.69 13.65 -2.59
C ASN A 32 1.64 12.47 -2.41
N VAL A 33 1.11 11.39 -1.85
CA VAL A 33 1.86 10.18 -1.50
C VAL A 33 1.06 8.93 -1.83
N CYS A 34 1.76 7.80 -1.95
CA CYS A 34 1.17 6.47 -1.92
C CYS A 34 1.85 5.59 -0.86
N ALA A 35 1.19 4.51 -0.46
CA ALA A 35 1.70 3.65 0.61
C ALA A 35 1.18 2.22 0.49
N LEU A 36 2.01 1.28 0.97
CA LEU A 36 1.63 -0.11 1.25
C LEU A 36 1.06 -0.19 2.67
N LEU A 37 -0.10 -0.82 2.82
CA LEU A 37 -0.87 -0.96 4.04
C LEU A 37 -0.96 -2.42 4.46
N SER A 38 -1.14 -2.64 5.76
CA SER A 38 -1.48 -3.97 6.31
C SER A 38 -2.99 -4.29 6.24
N GLY A 39 -3.79 -3.41 5.63
CA GLY A 39 -5.26 -3.48 5.62
C GLY A 39 -5.90 -2.09 5.76
N GLY A 40 -7.19 -1.99 5.47
CA GLY A 40 -7.99 -0.80 5.77
C GLY A 40 -8.01 0.32 4.72
N LYS A 41 -7.57 0.07 3.48
CA LYS A 41 -7.65 1.06 2.38
C LYS A 41 -9.05 1.65 2.20
N TYR A 42 -10.11 0.85 2.38
CA TYR A 42 -11.49 1.25 2.11
C TYR A 42 -12.05 2.21 3.18
N ALA A 43 -11.37 3.35 3.35
CA ALA A 43 -11.69 4.44 4.25
C ALA A 43 -11.30 5.76 3.57
N GLU A 44 -11.92 6.86 4.00
CA GLU A 44 -11.58 8.21 3.48
C GLU A 44 -10.24 8.71 4.05
N LYS A 45 -9.80 8.15 5.18
CA LYS A 45 -8.55 8.49 5.86
C LYS A 45 -7.92 7.22 6.42
N VAL A 46 -6.62 7.13 6.27
CA VAL A 46 -5.81 6.02 6.79
C VAL A 46 -4.60 6.58 7.54
N VAL A 47 -4.20 5.88 8.60
CA VAL A 47 -2.96 6.17 9.33
C VAL A 47 -1.88 5.25 8.78
N VAL A 48 -0.73 5.84 8.45
CA VAL A 48 0.40 5.14 7.84
C VAL A 48 1.67 5.58 8.57
N LEU A 49 2.59 4.64 8.79
CA LEU A 49 3.93 4.96 9.29
C LEU A 49 4.68 5.81 8.26
N VAL A 50 5.43 6.82 8.72
CA VAL A 50 6.13 7.76 7.82
C VAL A 50 7.10 7.02 6.91
N GLU A 51 7.72 5.95 7.39
CA GLU A 51 8.67 5.13 6.64
C GLU A 51 8.02 4.31 5.51
N GLN A 52 6.68 4.18 5.50
CA GLN A 52 5.93 3.49 4.45
C GLN A 52 5.40 4.44 3.37
N LEU A 53 5.61 5.75 3.53
CA LEU A 53 5.19 6.74 2.53
C LEU A 53 6.16 6.76 1.35
N LEU A 54 5.59 6.74 0.16
CA LEU A 54 6.29 6.88 -1.10
C LEU A 54 5.78 8.14 -1.81
N SER A 55 6.68 8.90 -2.40
CA SER A 55 6.30 10.01 -3.29
C SER A 55 5.57 9.46 -4.51
N VAL A 56 4.53 10.18 -4.94
CA VAL A 56 3.87 9.89 -6.21
C VAL A 56 4.85 10.23 -7.35
N PRO A 57 5.09 9.33 -8.32
CA PRO A 57 5.98 9.61 -9.44
C PRO A 57 5.48 10.77 -10.31
N ASP A 58 6.40 11.53 -10.90
CA ASP A 58 6.06 12.64 -11.78
C ASP A 58 5.22 12.17 -12.97
N GLY A 59 4.16 12.92 -13.29
CA GLY A 59 3.24 12.61 -14.38
C GLY A 59 2.26 11.46 -14.11
N VAL A 60 2.28 10.85 -12.92
CA VAL A 60 1.32 9.80 -12.53
C VAL A 60 0.16 10.42 -11.75
N SER A 61 -1.07 10.08 -12.14
CA SER A 61 -2.26 10.52 -11.41
C SER A 61 -2.33 9.88 -10.03
N LEU A 62 -3.01 10.53 -9.06
CA LEU A 62 -3.22 9.91 -7.74
C LEU A 62 -3.91 8.55 -7.86
N THR A 63 -4.92 8.43 -8.73
CA THR A 63 -5.64 7.18 -8.95
C THR A 63 -4.71 6.06 -9.41
N ASP A 64 -3.84 6.33 -10.38
CA ASP A 64 -2.89 5.33 -10.91
C ASP A 64 -1.81 5.00 -9.89
N ALA A 65 -1.34 6.01 -9.14
CA ALA A 65 -0.36 5.82 -8.07
C ALA A 65 -0.87 4.89 -6.97
N ALA A 66 -2.19 4.76 -6.79
CA ALA A 66 -2.80 3.86 -5.81
C ALA A 66 -2.62 2.37 -6.13
N GLY A 67 -2.22 2.03 -7.38
CA GLY A 67 -1.98 0.66 -7.86
C GLY A 67 -0.51 0.24 -7.88
N LEU A 68 0.39 1.10 -7.41
CA LEU A 68 1.84 0.87 -7.43
C LEU A 68 2.35 0.14 -6.17
N PRO A 69 1.99 0.53 -4.92
CA PRO A 69 2.71 0.10 -3.73
C PRO A 69 2.77 -1.41 -3.52
N GLU A 70 1.64 -2.12 -3.66
CA GLU A 70 1.57 -3.57 -3.40
C GLU A 70 2.42 -4.34 -4.40
N VAL A 71 2.24 -4.06 -5.70
CA VAL A 71 2.96 -4.76 -6.77
C VAL A 71 4.45 -4.42 -6.74
N ALA A 72 4.81 -3.14 -6.61
CA ALA A 72 6.20 -2.72 -6.59
C ALA A 72 6.97 -3.32 -5.39
N CYS A 73 6.41 -3.26 -4.19
CA CYS A 73 7.04 -3.84 -3.00
C CYS A 73 7.12 -5.37 -3.08
N THR A 74 6.10 -6.03 -3.63
CA THR A 74 6.12 -7.49 -3.82
C THR A 74 7.24 -7.92 -4.79
N ILE A 75 7.36 -7.24 -5.94
CA ILE A 75 8.43 -7.51 -6.91
C ILE A 75 9.80 -7.23 -6.29
N TRP A 76 9.94 -6.11 -5.58
CA TRP A 76 11.20 -5.75 -4.94
C TRP A 76 11.65 -6.79 -3.91
N SER A 77 10.76 -7.15 -2.98
CA SER A 77 11.05 -8.08 -1.87
C SER A 77 11.24 -9.52 -2.32
N THR A 78 10.59 -9.93 -3.41
CA THR A 78 10.66 -11.30 -3.92
C THR A 78 11.65 -11.40 -5.08
N ALA A 79 11.36 -10.79 -6.23
CA ALA A 79 12.14 -11.01 -7.44
C ALA A 79 13.53 -10.36 -7.37
N TRP A 80 13.62 -9.09 -6.98
CA TRP A 80 14.90 -8.39 -6.90
C TRP A 80 15.82 -8.99 -5.83
N ARG A 81 15.27 -9.29 -4.65
CA ARG A 81 16.06 -9.87 -3.54
C ARG A 81 16.50 -11.32 -3.78
N ILE A 82 15.77 -12.10 -4.58
CA ILE A 82 16.16 -13.49 -4.91
C ILE A 82 17.20 -13.53 -6.04
N VAL A 83 17.16 -12.59 -7.00
CA VAL A 83 18.02 -12.60 -8.20
C VAL A 83 19.43 -12.03 -7.96
N LEU A 84 19.61 -11.09 -7.01
CA LEU A 84 20.90 -10.43 -6.77
C LEU A 84 21.61 -10.81 -5.46
N VAL A 85 21.00 -11.64 -4.63
CA VAL A 85 21.62 -12.22 -3.41
C VAL A 85 21.99 -13.70 -3.63
N ARG A 86 22.04 -14.12 -4.90
CA ARG A 86 22.76 -15.29 -5.38
C ARG A 86 23.98 -14.82 -6.15
#